data_AF-A0A952K1P2-F1
#
_entry.id   AF-A0A952K1P2-F1
#
_cell.length_a   1.000
_cell.length_b   1.000
_cell.length_c   1.000
_cell.angle_alpha   90.00
_cell.angle_beta   90.00
_cell.angle_gamma   90.00
#
_symmetry.space_group_name_H-M   'P 1'
#
loop_
_entity.id
_entity.type
_entity.pdbx_description
1 polymer ?
#
loop_
_entity_poly.entity_id
_entity_poly.type
_entity_poly.pdbx_seq_one_letter_code
_entity_poly.pdbx_strand_id
1 'polypeptide(L)'
;MRKLGLALLVLALAGGSTLVLAACGSSSGGKEGGTLTGSYASFPEYLDPALAYSTESWTAIYDTYLPLLTYAHASGAAGSK
;
A
#
# COMPACT_ATOMS: atom_id res chain seq x y z
N MET A 1 -37.30 -28.64 -16.15
CA MET A 1 -37.11 -27.25 -16.63
C MET A 1 -36.76 -26.26 -15.50
N ARG A 2 -37.41 -26.30 -14.33
CA ARG A 2 -37.12 -25.39 -13.20
C ARG A 2 -35.68 -25.45 -12.64
N LYS A 3 -35.09 -26.65 -12.59
CA LYS A 3 -33.71 -26.84 -12.08
C LYS A 3 -32.62 -26.34 -13.04
N LEU A 4 -32.88 -26.33 -14.35
CA LEU A 4 -31.97 -25.76 -15.35
C LEU A 4 -31.96 -24.22 -15.29
N GLY A 5 -33.13 -23.60 -15.09
CA GLY A 5 -33.23 -22.14 -14.93
C GLY A 5 -32.49 -21.64 -13.68
N LEU A 6 -32.55 -22.38 -12.59
CA LEU A 6 -31.83 -22.04 -11.36
C LEU A 6 -30.30 -22.15 -11.55
N ALA A 7 -29.82 -23.17 -12.27
CA ALA A 7 -28.39 -23.36 -12.53
C ALA A 7 -27.80 -22.26 -13.41
N LEU A 8 -28.53 -21.80 -14.44
CA LEU A 8 -28.11 -20.68 -15.30
C LEU A 8 -28.04 -19.35 -14.54
N LEU A 9 -28.96 -19.12 -13.61
CA LEU A 9 -28.98 -17.89 -12.81
C LEU A 9 -27.80 -17.83 -11.82
N VAL A 10 -27.44 -18.94 -11.19
CA VAL A 10 -26.26 -19.02 -10.29
C VAL A 10 -24.96 -18.79 -11.07
N LEU A 11 -24.86 -19.34 -12.29
CA LEU A 11 -23.68 -19.17 -13.13
C LEU A 11 -23.52 -17.72 -13.60
N ALA A 12 -24.62 -17.06 -13.94
CA ALA A 12 -24.62 -15.64 -14.33
C ALA A 12 -24.25 -14.72 -13.16
N LEU A 13 -24.72 -15.04 -11.95
CA LEU A 13 -24.40 -14.25 -10.76
C LEU A 13 -22.92 -14.40 -10.36
N ALA A 14 -22.40 -15.64 -10.36
CA ALA A 14 -21.00 -15.91 -10.07
C ALA A 14 -20.06 -15.31 -11.12
N GLY A 15 -20.42 -15.40 -12.41
CA GLY A 15 -19.68 -14.76 -13.50
C GLY A 15 -19.69 -13.23 -13.35
N GLY A 16 -20.85 -12.63 -13.13
CA GLY A 16 -21.00 -11.18 -12.97
C GLY A 16 -20.21 -10.60 -11.80
N SER A 17 -20.12 -11.34 -10.67
CA SER A 17 -19.33 -10.90 -9.52
C SER A 17 -17.84 -10.73 -9.84
N THR A 18 -17.27 -11.57 -10.71
CA THR A 18 -15.84 -11.49 -11.08
C THR A 18 -15.51 -10.27 -11.94
N LEU A 19 -16.44 -9.80 -12.78
CA LEU A 19 -16.24 -8.60 -13.60
C LEU A 19 -16.31 -7.31 -12.77
N VAL A 20 -17.13 -7.28 -11.72
CA VAL A 20 -17.22 -6.13 -10.80
C VAL A 20 -15.92 -5.98 -9.97
N LEU A 21 -15.30 -7.10 -9.58
CA LEU A 21 -14.00 -7.11 -8.90
C LEU A 21 -12.86 -6.63 -9.82
N ALA A 22 -12.90 -6.98 -11.11
CA ALA A 22 -11.89 -6.55 -12.09
C ALA A 22 -11.98 -5.06 -12.45
N ALA A 23 -13.16 -4.43 -12.33
CA ALA A 23 -13.38 -3.04 -12.67
C ALA A 23 -12.89 -2.03 -11.60
N CYS A 24 -12.53 -2.48 -10.40
CA CYS A 24 -12.04 -1.61 -9.32
C CYS A 24 -10.55 -1.19 -9.49
N GLY A 25 -9.92 -1.54 -10.62
CA GLY A 25 -8.47 -1.43 -10.80
C GLY A 25 -7.96 -0.27 -11.67
N SER A 26 -8.80 0.63 -12.19
CA SER A 26 -8.35 1.64 -13.16
C SER A 26 -8.70 3.07 -12.79
N SER A 27 -7.92 3.63 -11.88
CA SER A 27 -7.66 5.07 -11.82
C SER A 27 -6.21 5.29 -11.40
N SER A 28 -5.30 5.23 -12.38
CA SER A 28 -3.87 5.56 -12.21
C SER A 28 -3.62 7.07 -12.20
N GLY A 29 -4.49 7.84 -11.54
CA GLY A 29 -4.15 9.19 -11.12
C GLY A 29 -3.16 9.07 -9.96
N GLY A 30 -2.03 9.77 -10.04
CA GLY A 30 -1.17 9.96 -8.87
C GLY A 30 -2.05 10.35 -7.68
N LYS A 31 -1.80 9.75 -6.51
CA LYS A 31 -2.59 10.07 -5.32
C LYS A 31 -2.44 11.58 -5.08
N GLU A 32 -3.54 12.32 -5.12
CA GLU A 32 -3.53 13.75 -4.79
C GLU A 32 -2.94 13.95 -3.39
N GLY A 33 -2.33 15.11 -3.15
CA GLY A 33 -1.77 15.44 -1.85
C GLY A 33 -2.81 15.36 -0.73
N GLY A 34 -2.37 15.08 0.49
CA GLY A 34 -3.24 14.95 1.65
C GLY A 34 -2.46 14.85 2.96
N THR A 35 -3.19 14.70 4.07
CA THR A 35 -2.60 14.50 5.39
C THR A 35 -2.61 13.03 5.73
N LEU A 36 -1.43 12.46 6.01
CA LEU A 36 -1.28 11.13 6.56
C LEU A 36 -1.18 11.21 8.08
N THR A 37 -2.12 10.54 8.77
CA THR A 37 -2.06 10.35 10.23
C THR A 37 -1.52 8.95 10.50
N GLY A 38 -0.33 8.86 11.10
CA GLY A 38 0.31 7.60 11.48
C GLY A 38 0.52 7.48 12.99
N SER A 39 0.67 6.26 13.48
CA SER A 39 1.03 5.96 14.87
C SER A 39 2.36 5.19 14.91
N TYR A 40 3.21 5.54 15.86
CA TYR A 40 4.48 4.88 16.13
C TYR A 40 4.35 3.95 17.35
N ALA A 41 5.15 2.88 17.39
CA ALA A 41 5.16 1.97 18.53
C ALA A 41 5.79 2.60 19.78
N SER A 42 6.75 3.50 19.60
CA SER A 42 7.39 4.30 20.65
C SER A 42 7.88 5.64 20.11
N PHE A 43 8.33 6.53 21.00
CA PHE A 43 8.97 7.77 20.58
C PHE A 43 10.34 7.50 19.94
N PRO A 44 10.76 8.33 18.97
CA PRO A 44 12.13 8.31 18.46
C PRO A 44 13.11 8.75 19.56
N GLU A 45 14.27 8.10 19.62
CA GLU A 45 15.32 8.42 20.59
C GLU A 45 16.08 9.70 20.22
N TYR A 46 16.43 9.83 18.94
CA TYR A 46 17.20 10.92 18.36
C TYR A 46 16.68 11.25 16.96
N LEU A 47 16.78 12.52 16.57
CA LEU A 47 16.48 13.01 15.22
C LEU A 47 17.74 13.47 14.46
N ASP A 48 18.92 13.31 15.08
CA ASP A 48 20.21 13.39 14.41
C ASP A 48 20.53 12.02 13.80
N PRO A 49 20.64 11.89 12.46
CA PRO A 49 20.95 10.62 11.81
C PRO A 49 22.24 9.96 12.31
N ALA A 50 23.22 10.72 12.79
CA ALA A 50 24.48 10.17 13.32
C ALA A 50 24.31 9.50 14.70
N LEU A 51 23.19 9.75 15.38
CA LEU A 51 22.89 9.23 16.71
C LEU A 51 21.72 8.22 16.71
N ALA A 52 21.01 8.05 15.59
CA ALA A 52 19.80 7.23 15.50
C ALA A 52 20.09 5.74 15.25
N TYR A 53 19.57 4.86 16.12
CA TYR A 53 19.72 3.40 15.99
C TYR A 53 18.40 2.63 15.99
N SER A 54 17.29 3.25 16.40
CA SER A 54 15.96 2.66 16.45
C SER A 54 15.17 2.86 15.15
N THR A 55 14.26 1.91 14.88
CA THR A 55 13.34 1.97 13.74
C THR A 55 12.45 3.21 13.76
N GLU A 56 12.02 3.66 14.94
CA GLU A 56 11.12 4.82 15.04
C GLU A 56 11.84 6.13 14.71
N SER A 57 13.10 6.28 15.14
CA SER A 57 13.96 7.38 14.71
C SER A 57 14.17 7.36 13.19
N TRP A 58 14.54 6.20 12.62
CA TRP A 58 14.75 6.07 11.18
C TRP A 58 13.49 6.35 10.37
N THR A 59 12.33 5.90 10.84
CA THR A 59 11.03 6.16 10.20
C THR A 59 10.71 7.66 10.18
N ALA A 60 11.02 8.39 11.26
CA ALA A 60 10.79 9.83 11.33
C ALA A 60 11.76 10.65 10.46
N ILE A 61 13.02 10.21 10.32
CA ILE A 61 14.05 10.97 9.59
C ILE A 61 14.16 10.62 8.11
N TYR A 62 13.62 9.47 7.67
CA TYR A 62 13.77 8.99 6.29
C TYR A 62 13.30 9.99 5.23
N ASP A 63 12.19 10.71 5.50
CA ASP A 63 11.63 11.70 4.57
C ASP A 63 12.23 13.11 4.75
N THR A 64 13.01 13.34 5.82
CA THR A 64 13.57 14.68 6.14
C THR A 64 15.08 14.78 5.93
N TYR A 65 15.78 13.65 5.89
CA TYR A 65 17.22 13.56 5.62
C TYR A 65 17.50 12.73 4.38
N LEU A 66 18.18 13.34 3.41
CA LEU A 66 18.50 12.73 2.13
C LEU A 66 19.98 12.29 2.11
N PRO A 67 20.28 10.98 2.21
CA PRO A 67 21.65 10.49 2.18
C PRO A 67 22.21 10.48 0.74
N LEU A 68 23.53 10.25 0.61
CA LEU A 68 24.19 10.11 -0.70
C LEU A 68 23.67 8.92 -1.50
N LEU A 69 23.25 7.85 -0.82
CA LEU A 69 22.62 6.67 -1.40
C LEU A 69 21.42 6.27 -0.53
N THR A 70 20.28 5.99 -1.17
CA THR A 70 19.07 5.50 -0.51
C THR A 70 18.42 4.40 -1.33
N TYR A 71 17.51 3.65 -0.70
CA TYR A 71 16.69 2.64 -1.35
C TYR A 71 15.52 3.28 -2.11
N ALA A 72 15.04 2.61 -3.15
CA ALA A 72 13.86 3.08 -3.87
C ALA A 72 12.62 3.02 -2.96
N HIS A 73 11.76 4.05 -3.01
CA HIS A 73 10.44 4.05 -2.35
C HIS A 73 9.48 3.10 -3.07
N ALA A 74 9.73 1.80 -2.92
CA ALA A 74 8.95 0.73 -3.51
C ALA A 74 8.92 -0.48 -2.57
N SER A 75 7.81 -1.21 -2.61
CA SER A 75 7.63 -2.38 -1.76
C SER A 75 8.44 -3.59 -2.25
N GLY A 76 8.91 -4.41 -1.30
CA GLY A 76 9.54 -5.70 -1.57
C GLY A 76 10.86 -5.61 -2.34
N ALA A 77 11.12 -6.57 -3.22
CA ALA A 77 12.38 -6.66 -3.98
C ALA A 77 12.63 -5.48 -4.93
N ALA A 78 11.63 -4.66 -5.21
CA ALA A 78 11.80 -3.44 -5.99
C ALA A 78 12.47 -2.32 -5.19
N GLY A 79 12.28 -2.28 -3.86
CA GLY A 79 12.93 -1.32 -2.97
C GLY A 79 14.39 -1.66 -2.68
N SER A 80 14.79 -2.92 -2.86
CA SER A 80 16.14 -3.41 -2.53
C SER A 80 17.13 -3.37 -3.69
N LYS A 81 16.85 -2.60 -4.75
CA LYS A 81 17.67 -2.53 -5.96
C LYS A 81 18.53 -1.29 -5.99
#